data_AF-A0A6V7IHR9-F1
#
_entry.id   AF-A0A6V7IHR9-F1
#
_cell.length_a   1.000
_cell.length_b   1.000
_cell.length_c   1.000
_cell.angle_alpha   90.00
_cell.angle_beta   90.00
_cell.angle_gamma   90.00
#
_symmetry.space_group_name_H-M   'P 1'
#
loop_
_entity.id
_entity.type
_entity.pdbx_description
1 polymer ?
#
loop_
_entity_poly.entity_id
_entity_poly.type
_entity_poly.pdbx_seq_one_letter_code
_entity_poly.pdbx_strand_id
1 'polypeptide(L)'
;LQKFLGSCFFRWDKEMTDERNNVPPLANTSDLNEELGQVEYLFTDKTGTLTENLMVFRRCSVDGKMYLEKDCNGKLYMIPESGDEKEAVKIQNWP
;
A
#
# COMPACT_ATOMS: atom_id res chain seq x y z
N LEU A 1 3.35 29.28 -22.13
CA LEU A 1 4.22 29.58 -20.97
C LEU A 1 3.57 29.17 -19.64
N GLN A 2 2.33 29.60 -19.35
CA GLN A 2 1.60 29.22 -18.13
C GLN A 2 1.54 27.70 -17.90
N LYS A 3 1.14 26.93 -18.93
CA LYS A 3 1.07 25.46 -18.88
C LYS A 3 2.42 24.79 -18.54
N PHE A 4 3.51 25.28 -19.12
CA PHE A 4 4.87 24.81 -18.85
C PHE A 4 5.32 25.10 -17.40
N LEU A 5 5.03 26.30 -16.89
CA LEU A 5 5.31 26.64 -15.49
C LEU A 5 4.48 25.76 -14.53
N GLY A 6 3.23 25.44 -14.89
CA GLY A 6 2.39 24.47 -14.20
C GLY A 6 3.08 23.11 -14.02
N SER A 7 3.67 22.56 -15.08
CA SER A 7 4.40 21.28 -14.98
C SER A 7 5.64 21.34 -14.09
N CYS A 8 6.30 22.50 -13.97
CA CYS A 8 7.42 22.67 -13.05
C CYS A 8 6.98 22.60 -11.58
N PHE A 9 5.77 23.10 -11.25
CA PHE A 9 5.26 23.04 -9.88
C PHE A 9 5.06 21.60 -9.39
N PHE A 10 4.50 20.70 -10.21
CA PHE A 10 4.39 19.28 -9.84
C PHE A 10 5.76 18.69 -9.52
N ARG A 11 6.77 18.97 -10.35
CA ARG A 11 8.12 18.43 -10.17
C ARG A 11 8.83 18.95 -8.91
N TRP A 12 8.53 20.17 -8.48
CA TRP A 12 9.10 20.76 -7.27
C TRP A 12 8.35 20.39 -5.99
N ASP A 13 7.21 19.73 -6.12
CA ASP A 13 6.43 19.28 -4.97
C ASP A 13 7.11 18.07 -4.31
N LYS A 14 7.48 18.25 -3.04
CA LYS A 14 8.10 17.20 -2.22
C LYS A 14 7.10 16.18 -1.74
N GLU A 15 5.83 16.55 -1.56
CA GLU A 15 4.79 15.63 -1.08
C GLU A 15 4.40 14.61 -2.15
N MET A 16 4.56 14.97 -3.43
CA MET A 16 4.27 14.09 -4.57
C MET A 16 5.48 13.23 -4.99
N THR A 17 6.62 13.37 -4.31
CA THR A 17 7.84 12.61 -4.61
C THR A 17 7.83 11.26 -3.88
N ASP A 18 8.13 10.17 -4.59
CA ASP A 18 8.25 8.86 -3.96
C ASP A 18 9.46 8.81 -3.02
N GLU A 19 9.21 8.67 -1.72
CA GLU A 19 10.24 8.63 -0.68
C GLU A 19 11.19 7.43 -0.81
N ARG A 20 10.71 6.29 -1.33
CA ARG A 20 11.51 5.06 -1.39
C ARG A 20 12.56 5.13 -2.49
N ASN A 21 12.19 5.64 -3.65
CA ASN A 21 13.05 5.69 -4.84
C ASN A 21 13.56 7.10 -5.16
N ASN A 22 13.13 8.12 -4.41
CA ASN A 22 13.44 9.53 -4.63
C ASN A 22 13.11 10.00 -6.06
N VAL A 23 11.95 9.56 -6.57
CA VAL A 23 11.48 9.86 -7.92
C VAL A 23 10.40 10.95 -7.86
N PRO A 24 10.65 12.16 -8.41
CA PRO A 24 9.63 13.21 -8.46
C PRO A 24 8.61 12.91 -9.58
N PRO A 25 7.41 13.49 -9.50
CA PRO A 25 6.41 13.32 -10.54
C PRO A 25 6.88 13.95 -11.85
N LEU A 26 6.60 13.27 -12.97
CA LEU A 26 6.96 13.72 -14.31
C LEU A 26 5.69 13.99 -15.13
N ALA A 27 5.48 15.26 -15.48
CA ALA A 27 4.45 15.66 -16.43
C ALA A 27 4.97 15.48 -17.88
N ASN A 28 4.58 14.38 -18.53
CA ASN A 28 4.96 14.11 -19.93
C ASN A 28 4.34 15.09 -20.94
N THR A 29 3.22 15.72 -20.58
CA THR A 29 2.51 16.68 -21.43
C THR A 29 1.98 17.82 -20.56
N SER A 30 2.40 19.06 -20.84
CA SER A 30 2.00 20.24 -20.06
C SER A 30 0.62 20.77 -20.42
N ASP A 31 0.03 20.30 -21.52
CA ASP A 31 -1.27 20.77 -22.01
C ASP A 31 -2.47 20.29 -21.20
N LEU A 32 -2.31 19.18 -20.46
CA LEU A 32 -3.36 18.50 -19.69
C LEU A 32 -3.49 19.01 -18.24
N ASN A 33 -2.63 19.92 -17.80
CA ASN A 33 -2.60 20.36 -16.40
C ASN A 33 -3.94 20.95 -15.91
N GLU A 34 -4.67 21.63 -16.79
CA GLU A 34 -5.98 22.22 -16.47
C GLU A 34 -7.12 21.19 -16.51
N GLU A 35 -6.98 20.14 -17.33
CA GLU A 35 -7.96 19.05 -17.46
C GLU A 35 -7.96 18.14 -16.23
N LEU A 36 -6.82 18.03 -15.53
CA LEU A 36 -6.72 17.28 -14.27
C LEU A 36 -7.69 17.79 -13.19
N GLY A 37 -8.03 19.08 -13.20
CA GLY A 37 -9.00 19.66 -12.26
C GLY A 37 -10.46 19.35 -12.60
N GLN A 38 -10.73 18.76 -13.77
CA GLN A 38 -12.07 18.46 -14.29
C GLN A 38 -12.34 16.95 -14.37
N VAL A 39 -11.47 16.12 -13.81
CA VAL A 39 -11.62 14.66 -13.85
C VAL A 39 -12.78 14.22 -12.95
N GLU A 40 -13.79 13.57 -13.54
CA GLU A 40 -14.96 13.03 -12.82
C GLU A 40 -14.84 11.53 -12.51
N TYR A 41 -14.13 10.78 -13.35
CA TYR A 41 -13.99 9.32 -13.25
C TYR A 41 -12.53 8.91 -13.28
N LEU A 42 -12.13 8.06 -12.32
CA LEU A 42 -10.80 7.45 -12.27
C LEU A 42 -10.91 5.95 -12.54
N PHE A 43 -10.36 5.53 -13.68
CA PHE A 43 -10.16 4.11 -13.97
C PHE A 43 -8.79 3.71 -13.47
N THR A 44 -8.73 2.72 -12.59
CA THR A 44 -7.49 2.24 -11.99
C THR A 44 -7.30 0.76 -12.28
N ASP A 45 -6.05 0.35 -12.51
CA ASP A 45 -5.70 -1.07 -12.60
C ASP A 45 -5.50 -1.64 -11.18
N LYS A 46 -5.80 -2.92 -11.01
CA LYS A 46 -5.64 -3.57 -9.71
C LYS A 46 -4.16 -3.84 -9.42
N THR A 47 -3.49 -4.53 -10.33
CA THR A 47 -2.16 -5.10 -10.07
C THR A 47 -1.08 -4.12 -10.51
N GLY A 48 -0.18 -3.74 -9.59
CA GLY A 48 0.86 -2.76 -9.88
C GLY A 48 0.41 -1.29 -9.72
N THR A 49 -0.87 -1.03 -9.43
CA THR A 49 -1.36 0.29 -9.00
C THR A 49 -2.00 0.23 -7.62
N LEU A 50 -3.09 -0.53 -7.43
CA LEU A 50 -3.72 -0.67 -6.11
C LEU A 50 -2.96 -1.63 -5.19
N THR A 51 -2.38 -2.69 -5.75
CA THR A 51 -1.66 -3.70 -4.97
C THR A 51 -0.22 -3.84 -5.44
N GLU A 52 0.73 -3.81 -4.50
CA GLU A 52 2.10 -4.29 -4.73
C GLU A 52 2.06 -5.81 -5.03
N ASN A 53 3.01 -6.30 -5.82
CA ASN A 53 3.16 -7.73 -6.09
C ASN A 53 3.84 -8.46 -4.92
N LEU A 54 3.28 -8.31 -3.73
CA LEU A 54 3.77 -8.88 -2.48
C LEU A 54 2.61 -9.53 -1.73
N MET A 55 2.63 -10.86 -1.67
CA MET A 55 1.64 -11.64 -0.94
C MET A 55 2.20 -11.99 0.44
N VAL A 56 1.56 -11.49 1.49
CA VAL A 56 1.95 -11.73 2.88
C VAL A 56 0.92 -12.61 3.56
N PHE A 57 1.37 -13.67 4.23
CA PHE A 57 0.50 -14.45 5.09
C PHE A 57 0.09 -13.59 6.29
N ARG A 58 -1.22 -13.41 6.48
CA ARG A 58 -1.76 -12.62 7.60
C ARG A 58 -2.33 -13.51 8.68
N ARG A 59 -3.29 -14.38 8.31
CA ARG A 59 -4.03 -15.24 9.24
C ARG A 59 -4.51 -16.51 8.56
N CYS A 60 -4.74 -17.55 9.36
CA CYS A 60 -5.51 -18.72 8.96
C CYS A 60 -6.33 -19.26 10.14
N SER A 61 -7.34 -20.06 9.84
CA SER A 61 -8.07 -20.85 10.82
C SER A 61 -7.78 -22.33 10.59
N VAL A 62 -7.40 -23.04 11.64
CA VAL A 62 -7.19 -24.50 11.61
C VAL A 62 -7.87 -25.09 12.83
N ASP A 63 -8.78 -26.05 12.63
CA ASP A 63 -9.51 -26.73 13.71
C ASP A 63 -10.19 -25.75 14.69
N GLY A 64 -10.81 -24.70 14.15
CA GLY A 64 -11.47 -23.64 14.94
C GLY A 64 -10.51 -22.67 15.65
N LYS A 65 -9.20 -22.90 15.61
CA LYS A 65 -8.18 -22.00 16.19
C LYS A 65 -7.67 -21.03 15.14
N MET A 66 -7.54 -19.76 15.52
CA MET A 66 -7.05 -18.71 14.64
C MET A 66 -5.56 -18.49 14.87
N TYR A 67 -4.79 -18.47 13.78
CA TYR A 67 -3.36 -18.20 13.78
C TYR A 67 -3.08 -16.96 12.94
N LEU A 68 -2.05 -16.21 13.32
CA LEU A 68 -1.61 -15.01 12.60
C LEU A 68 -0.08 -14.95 12.51
N GLU A 69 0.41 -14.20 11.54
CA GLU A 69 1.80 -13.79 11.42
C GLU A 69 1.87 -12.26 11.42
N LYS A 70 2.71 -11.68 12.31
CA LYS A 70 2.79 -10.22 12.47
C LYS A 70 3.76 -9.57 11.49
N ASP A 71 4.95 -10.16 11.31
CA ASP A 71 6.10 -9.46 10.74
C ASP A 71 6.78 -10.21 9.57
N CYS A 72 6.06 -11.08 8.86
CA CYS A 72 6.64 -11.90 7.77
C CYS A 72 7.91 -12.68 8.21
N ASN A 73 8.01 -13.03 9.49
CA ASN A 73 9.20 -13.60 10.11
C ASN A 73 9.12 -15.14 10.27
N GLY A 74 8.09 -15.76 9.71
CA GLY A 74 7.79 -17.19 9.79
C GLY A 74 7.26 -17.65 11.15
N LYS A 75 7.04 -16.75 12.12
CA LYS A 75 6.54 -17.11 13.46
C LYS A 75 5.03 -16.91 13.52
N LEU A 76 4.34 -17.98 13.90
CA LEU A 76 2.90 -17.98 14.07
C LEU A 76 2.51 -17.68 15.53
N TYR A 77 1.39 -16.97 15.68
CA TYR A 77 0.78 -16.65 16.96
C TYR A 77 -0.68 -17.10 16.94
N MET A 78 -1.11 -17.79 17.98
CA MET A 78 -2.50 -18.20 18.16
C MET A 78 -3.29 -17.06 18.80
N ILE A 79 -4.42 -16.69 18.21
CA ILE A 79 -5.34 -15.69 18.76
C ILE A 79 -6.25 -16.38 19.78
N PRO A 80 -6.43 -15.82 20.99
CA PRO A 80 -7.40 -16.33 21.95
C PRO A 80 -8.84 -16.16 21.45
N GLU A 81 -9.80 -16.88 22.04
CA GLU A 81 -11.23 -16.79 21.66
C GLU A 81 -11.81 -15.37 21.82
N SER A 82 -11.20 -14.55 22.68
CA SER A 82 -11.50 -13.12 22.85
C SER A 82 -11.30 -12.31 21.54
N GLY A 83 -10.47 -12.80 20.62
CA GLY A 83 -10.14 -12.13 19.37
C GLY A 83 -9.08 -11.03 19.48
N ASP A 84 -8.55 -10.77 20.69
CA ASP A 84 -7.52 -9.74 20.88
C ASP A 84 -6.15 -10.20 20.38
N GLU A 85 -5.61 -9.50 19.37
CA GLU A 85 -4.31 -9.78 18.76
C GLU A 85 -3.13 -9.45 19.67
N LYS A 86 -3.34 -8.60 20.70
CA LYS A 86 -2.30 -8.25 21.67
C LYS A 86 -1.98 -9.42 22.59
N GLU A 87 -2.98 -10.23 22.87
CA GLU A 87 -2.89 -11.43 23.72
C GLU A 87 -2.47 -12.68 22.93
N ALA A 88 -2.15 -12.53 21.64
CA ALA A 88 -1.79 -13.65 20.79
C ALA A 88 -0.50 -14.36 21.28
N VAL A 89 -0.60 -15.66 21.49
CA VAL A 89 0.48 -16.48 22.06
C VAL A 89 1.30 -17.10 20.93
N LYS A 90 2.61 -16.89 20.96
CA LYS A 90 3.52 -17.50 19.97
C LYS A 90 3.47 -19.03 20.08
N ILE A 91 3.20 -19.70 18.97
CA ILE A 91 3.27 -21.17 18.94
C ILE A 91 4.74 -21.60 18.79
N GLN A 92 5.15 -22.60 19.58
CA GLN A 92 6.48 -23.21 19.46
C GLN A 92 6.39 -24.58 18.77
N ASN A 93 5.31 -25.31 19.03
CA ASN A 93 4.99 -26.59 18.42
C ASN A 93 3.56 -26.53 17.88
N TRP A 94 3.30 -27.29 16.81
CA TRP A 94 1.93 -27.57 16.41
C TRP A 94 1.25 -28.46 17.46
N PRO A 95 -0.02 -28.19 17.81
CA PRO A 95 -0.80 -29.08 18.66
C PRO A 95 -1.03 -30.45 17.99
#